data_AF-A0A6B2TC76-F1
#
_entry.id   AF-A0A6B2TC76-F1
#
_cell.length_a   1.000
_cell.length_b   1.000
_cell.length_c   1.000
_cell.angle_alpha   90.00
_cell.angle_beta   90.00
_cell.angle_gamma   90.00
#
_symmetry.space_group_name_H-M   'P 1'
#
loop_
_entity.id
_entity.type
_entity.pdbx_description
1 polymer ?
#
loop_
_entity_poly.entity_id
_entity_poly.type
_entity_poly.pdbx_seq_one_letter_code
_entity_poly.pdbx_strand_id
1 'polypeptide(L)'
;AMRRDGDRLRFVGAATRRIARGIDLDEIVMGLCRATVPTFSDAILVYLRDPLPVGDERPTGPLVLRLRRSDRLRSIEEGGEEPDTDGGG
;
A
#
# COMPACT_ATOMS: atom_id res chain seq x y z
N ALA A 1 -18.92 -12.55 -0.41
CA ALA A 1 -17.55 -12.37 0.11
C ALA A 1 -16.50 -12.84 -0.91
N MET A 2 -16.46 -14.13 -1.26
CA MET A 2 -15.42 -14.81 -2.04
C MET A 2 -14.97 -14.18 -3.39
N ARG A 3 -15.84 -13.46 -4.10
CA ARG A 3 -15.44 -12.73 -5.33
C ARG A 3 -14.56 -11.51 -5.06
N ARG A 4 -14.83 -10.76 -3.99
CA ARG A 4 -14.03 -9.59 -3.60
C ARG A 4 -12.63 -9.99 -3.13
N ASP A 5 -12.50 -11.16 -2.49
CA ASP A 5 -11.21 -11.67 -2.02
C ASP A 5 -10.29 -12.05 -3.19
N GLY A 6 -10.86 -12.63 -4.26
CA GLY A 6 -10.13 -12.91 -5.50
C GLY A 6 -9.63 -11.65 -6.22
N ASP A 7 -10.44 -10.59 -6.27
CA ASP A 7 -10.03 -9.32 -6.87
C ASP A 7 -8.95 -8.58 -6.04
N ARG A 8 -8.95 -8.76 -4.71
CA ARG A 8 -7.90 -8.23 -3.83
C ARG A 8 -6.58 -8.98 -3.96
N LEU A 9 -6.60 -10.31 -4.08
CA LEU A 9 -5.38 -11.08 -4.39
C LEU A 9 -4.79 -10.71 -5.76
N ARG A 10 -5.64 -10.39 -6.74
CA ARG A 10 -5.20 -9.85 -8.04
C ARG A 10 -4.51 -8.49 -7.90
N PHE A 11 -4.95 -7.65 -6.97
CA PHE A 11 -4.32 -6.37 -6.67
C PHE A 11 -2.88 -6.54 -6.15
N VAL A 12 -2.66 -7.51 -5.26
CA VAL A 12 -1.30 -7.84 -4.74
C VAL A 12 -0.36 -8.22 -5.90
N GLY A 13 -0.81 -9.10 -6.80
CA GLY A 13 -0.01 -9.49 -7.97
C GLY A 13 0.30 -8.33 -8.91
N ALA A 14 -0.63 -7.38 -9.08
CA ALA A 14 -0.40 -6.17 -9.87
C ALA A 14 0.62 -5.23 -9.20
N ALA A 15 0.55 -5.08 -7.88
CA ALA A 15 1.47 -4.24 -7.11
C ALA A 15 2.92 -4.76 -7.18
N THR A 16 3.14 -6.07 -7.01
CA THR A 16 4.48 -6.69 -7.12
C THR A 16 5.16 -6.36 -8.45
N ARG A 17 4.39 -6.41 -9.55
CA ARG A 17 4.90 -6.08 -10.90
C ARG A 17 5.28 -4.61 -11.07
N ARG A 18 4.59 -3.70 -10.38
CA ARG A 18 4.90 -2.26 -10.45
C ARG A 18 6.11 -1.93 -9.57
N ILE A 19 6.22 -2.55 -8.40
CA ILE A 19 7.40 -2.45 -7.50
C ILE A 19 8.67 -2.91 -8.21
N ALA A 20 8.65 -4.06 -8.89
CA ALA A 20 9.81 -4.58 -9.63
C ALA A 20 10.26 -3.70 -10.82
N ARG A 21 9.44 -2.71 -11.21
CA ARG A 21 9.79 -1.72 -12.24
C ARG A 21 10.27 -0.39 -11.65
N GLY A 22 10.25 -0.23 -10.33
CA GLY A 22 10.65 1.02 -9.66
C GLY A 22 9.72 2.21 -9.92
N ILE A 23 8.50 1.96 -10.40
CA ILE A 23 7.53 3.02 -10.73
C ILE A 23 6.80 3.42 -9.43
N ASP A 24 6.83 4.70 -9.07
CA ASP A 24 5.99 5.33 -8.04
C ASP A 24 5.71 4.48 -6.80
N LEU A 25 6.80 4.10 -6.12
CA LEU A 25 6.78 3.12 -5.04
C LEU A 25 5.84 3.50 -3.88
N ASP A 26 5.79 4.79 -3.54
CA ASP A 26 4.93 5.28 -2.46
C ASP A 26 3.44 5.15 -2.83
N GLU A 27 3.06 5.39 -4.09
CA GLU A 27 1.69 5.20 -4.57
C GLU A 27 1.27 3.73 -4.49
N ILE A 28 2.16 2.81 -4.85
CA ILE A 28 1.87 1.37 -4.78
C ILE A 28 1.73 0.92 -3.33
N VAL A 29 2.60 1.37 -2.44
CA VAL A 29 2.56 1.02 -1.01
C VAL A 29 1.30 1.60 -0.35
N MET A 30 0.88 2.81 -0.72
CA MET A 30 -0.42 3.37 -0.33
C MET A 30 -1.59 2.54 -0.86
N GLY A 31 -1.55 2.13 -2.14
CA GLY A 31 -2.56 1.27 -2.73
C GLY A 31 -2.69 -0.09 -2.02
N LEU A 32 -1.56 -0.70 -1.65
CA LEU A 32 -1.52 -1.92 -0.84
C LEU A 32 -2.20 -1.72 0.51
N CYS A 33 -1.86 -0.64 1.21
CA CYS A 33 -2.46 -0.30 2.50
C CYS A 33 -3.99 -0.22 2.36
N ARG A 34 -4.50 0.58 1.41
CA ARG A 34 -5.94 0.78 1.18
C ARG A 34 -6.68 -0.51 0.80
N ALA A 35 -6.04 -1.42 0.08
CA ALA A 35 -6.66 -2.67 -0.37
C ALA A 35 -6.71 -3.76 0.71
N THR A 36 -5.75 -3.77 1.64
CA THR A 36 -5.52 -4.87 2.58
C THR A 36 -5.96 -4.56 4.01
N VAL A 37 -5.66 -3.35 4.51
CA VAL A 37 -5.92 -2.96 5.91
C VAL A 37 -7.41 -3.02 6.26
N PRO A 38 -8.35 -2.43 5.48
CA PRO A 38 -9.77 -2.44 5.86
C PRO A 38 -10.44 -3.82 5.91
N THR A 39 -9.73 -4.91 5.64
CA THR A 39 -10.33 -6.25 5.50
C THR A 39 -9.55 -7.34 6.21
N PHE A 40 -8.23 -7.22 6.34
CA PHE A 40 -7.40 -8.33 6.83
C PHE A 40 -6.47 -7.95 7.99
N SER A 41 -6.20 -6.67 8.24
CA SER A 41 -5.21 -6.27 9.25
C SER A 41 -5.37 -4.82 9.69
N ASP A 42 -4.99 -4.48 10.91
CA ASP A 42 -5.01 -3.08 11.37
C ASP A 42 -3.84 -2.25 10.79
N ALA A 43 -2.83 -2.91 10.23
CA ALA A 43 -1.68 -2.28 9.57
C ALA A 43 -1.01 -3.23 8.58
N ILE A 44 -0.15 -2.68 7.72
CA ILE A 44 0.76 -3.44 6.85
C ILE A 44 2.17 -2.84 6.92
N LEU A 45 3.19 -3.72 6.93
CA LEU A 45 4.60 -3.35 6.85
C LEU A 45 5.16 -3.86 5.53
N VAL A 46 5.71 -2.98 4.70
CA VAL A 46 6.25 -3.35 3.40
C VAL A 46 7.77 -3.25 3.42
N TYR A 47 8.46 -4.39 3.47
CA TYR A 47 9.91 -4.46 3.33
C TYR A 47 10.29 -4.73 1.88
N LEU A 48 11.05 -3.82 1.28
CA LEU A 48 11.49 -3.93 -0.10
C LEU A 48 12.99 -4.04 -0.18
N ARG A 49 13.46 -4.77 -1.19
CA ARG A 49 14.90 -4.91 -1.45
C ARG A 49 15.52 -3.57 -1.83
N ASP A 50 16.76 -3.36 -1.41
CA ASP A 50 17.61 -2.25 -1.86
C ASP A 50 18.94 -2.78 -2.40
N PRO A 51 19.21 -2.68 -3.72
CA PRO A 51 18.31 -2.16 -4.76
C PRO A 51 17.14 -3.12 -5.07
N LEU A 52 16.07 -2.55 -5.62
CA LEU A 52 14.95 -3.34 -6.15
C LEU A 52 15.43 -4.20 -7.33
N PRO A 53 15.03 -5.49 -7.40
CA PRO A 53 15.33 -6.31 -8.56
C PRO A 53 14.60 -5.76 -9.79
N VAL A 54 15.30 -5.67 -10.93
CA VAL A 54 14.73 -5.28 -12.22
C VAL A 54 14.77 -6.50 -13.15
N GLY A 55 13.64 -6.86 -13.75
CA GLY A 55 13.55 -8.01 -14.66
C GLY A 55 13.97 -9.33 -13.99
N ASP A 56 14.81 -10.11 -14.66
CA ASP A 56 15.31 -11.40 -14.19
C ASP A 56 16.66 -11.32 -13.46
N GLU A 57 17.11 -10.10 -13.12
CA GLU A 57 18.36 -9.89 -12.40
C GLU A 57 18.34 -10.61 -11.04
N ARG A 58 19.30 -11.53 -10.87
CA ARG A 58 19.56 -12.13 -9.56
C ARG A 58 20.43 -11.18 -8.73
N PRO A 59 20.07 -10.90 -7.47
CA PRO A 59 20.92 -10.12 -6.58
C PRO A 59 22.31 -10.76 -6.47
N THR A 60 23.35 -9.97 -6.67
CA THR A 60 24.76 -10.40 -6.60
C THR A 60 25.44 -10.08 -5.27
N GLY A 61 24.68 -9.62 -4.25
CA GLY A 61 25.20 -9.25 -2.94
C GLY A 61 24.22 -9.51 -1.78
N PRO A 62 24.61 -9.17 -0.54
CA PRO A 62 23.77 -9.35 0.65
C PRO A 62 22.41 -8.67 0.49
N LEU A 63 21.34 -9.36 0.88
CA LEU A 63 19.98 -8.83 0.76
C LEU A 63 19.72 -7.77 1.84
N VAL A 64 19.65 -6.50 1.44
CA VAL A 64 19.19 -5.41 2.32
C VAL A 64 17.70 -5.19 2.10
N LEU A 65 16.93 -5.18 3.19
CA LEU A 65 15.51 -4.86 3.17
C LEU A 65 15.27 -3.49 3.82
N ARG A 66 14.62 -2.60 3.08
CA ARG A 66 14.20 -1.28 3.55
C ARG A 66 12.71 -1.26 3.77
N LEU A 67 12.34 -0.84 4.97
CA LEU A 67 10.96 -0.66 5.34
C LEU A 67 10.38 0.58 4.63
N ARG A 68 9.25 0.40 3.96
CA ARG A 68 8.40 1.45 3.40
C ARG A 68 7.11 1.50 4.20
N ARG A 69 6.81 2.65 4.79
CA ARG A 69 5.62 2.90 5.61
C ARG A 69 4.75 3.99 4.97
N SER A 70 3.46 3.90 5.22
CA SER A 70 2.45 4.90 4.83
C SER A 70 1.88 5.64 6.04
N ASP A 71 2.66 5.78 7.12
CA ASP A 71 2.28 6.28 8.45
C ASP A 71 1.62 7.69 8.49
N ARG A 72 1.41 8.33 7.33
CA ARG A 72 0.60 9.54 7.14
C ARG A 72 -0.87 9.29 6.77
N LEU A 73 -1.35 8.06 6.65
CA LEU A 73 -2.76 7.80 6.25
C LEU A 73 -3.80 8.19 7.31
N ARG A 74 -3.43 8.28 8.61
CA ARG A 74 -4.38 8.77 9.64
C ARG A 74 -4.78 10.24 9.43
N SER A 75 -3.88 11.07 8.88
CA SER A 75 -4.16 12.50 8.66
C SER A 75 -5.06 12.79 7.45
N ILE A 76 -5.36 11.81 6.59
CA ILE A 76 -6.15 12.04 5.36
C ILE A 76 -7.61 11.61 5.54
N GLU A 77 -7.90 10.72 6.50
CA GLU A 77 -9.27 10.25 6.77
C GLU A 77 -10.00 11.08 7.85
N GLU A 78 -9.29 11.93 8.62
CA GLU A 78 -9.92 12.84 9.61
C GLU A 78 -10.45 14.17 9.01
N GLY A 79 -10.34 14.37 7.69
CA GLY A 79 -10.67 15.63 7.01
C GLY A 79 -11.99 15.67 6.23
N GLY A 80 -12.95 14.79 6.51
CA GLY A 80 -14.20 14.72 5.73
C GLY A 80 -15.39 14.25 6.55
N GLU A 81 -15.91 15.14 7.39
CA GLU A 81 -17.33 15.55 7.50
C GLU A 81 -17.46 16.23 8.89
N GLU A 82 -17.23 17.56 8.96
CA GLU A 82 -17.79 18.31 10.07
C GLU A 82 -19.32 18.24 9.91
N PRO A 83 -20.08 17.78 10.92
CA PRO A 83 -21.53 17.87 10.84
C PRO A 83 -21.89 19.36 10.78
N ASP A 84 -22.47 19.79 9.66
CA ASP A 84 -23.13 21.09 9.51
C ASP A 84 -24.07 21.29 10.69
N THR A 85 -23.57 21.95 11.72
CA THR A 85 -24.35 22.45 12.83
C THR A 85 -24.68 23.88 12.47
N ASP A 86 -25.57 24.04 11.49
CA ASP A 86 -26.23 25.32 11.25
C ASP A 86 -27.42 25.40 12.21
N GLY A 87 -27.18 26.09 13.32
CA GLY A 87 -28.25 26.61 14.17
C GLY A 87 -28.80 27.89 13.56
N GLY A 88 -30.12 27.95 13.38
CA GLY A 88 -30.81 29.21 13.05
C GLY A 88 -32.31 29.03 12.86
N GLY A 89 -33.10 29.34 13.90
CA GLY A 89 -34.56 29.38 13.87
C GLY A 89 -35.19 29.33 15.25
#